data_AF-A0A7C5ID53-F1
#
_entry.id   AF-A0A7C5ID53-F1
#
_cell.length_a   1.000
_cell.length_b   1.000
_cell.length_c   1.000
_cell.angle_alpha   90.00
_cell.angle_beta   90.00
_cell.angle_gamma   90.00
#
_symmetry.space_group_name_H-M   'P 1'
#
loop_
_entity.id
_entity.type
_entity.pdbx_description
1 polymer ?
#
loop_
_entity_poly.entity_id
_entity_poly.type
_entity_poly.pdbx_seq_one_letter_code
_entity_poly.pdbx_strand_id
1 'polypeptide(L)'
;METFSRLFGSLLMFVYHCFDRIVINGYLSGLSRPEQAVSFFREVLHVPSITKEVLRQRTTDYRNWVEAFARNHEVPIEWAEKGVRKEEHILPWLRHMERKNAYGVYFICRSMEQCPSFRSSKPKYPTENPDYRILAPQRSRFMHYYFYIRDEVAGPMIFRVGTFFPFQATYWINGHSFMEQELHRLKVPFRKDDNAFLAVDDPEALQAAADRLSAEIIRNRLEYWTLVLGPKFSKRERMTMNLNRFYALTQVEYCRNFQTKLPDPQNLPTLL
;
A
#
# COMPACT_ATOMS: atom_id res chain seq x y z
N MET A 1 7.00 17.98 -27.13
CA MET A 1 7.16 16.60 -27.65
C MET A 1 7.59 16.56 -29.12
N GLU A 2 7.01 17.40 -29.97
CA GLU A 2 7.33 17.44 -31.41
C GLU A 2 8.80 17.82 -31.68
N THR A 3 9.31 18.87 -31.03
CA THR A 3 10.74 19.27 -31.13
C THR A 3 11.70 18.18 -30.66
N PHE A 4 11.38 17.48 -29.56
CA PHE A 4 12.21 16.38 -29.05
C PHE A 4 12.24 15.21 -30.03
N SER A 5 11.08 14.83 -30.56
CA SER A 5 10.98 13.74 -31.55
C SER A 5 11.71 14.08 -32.84
N ARG A 6 11.67 15.37 -33.26
CA ARG A 6 12.42 15.85 -34.42
C ARG A 6 13.94 15.82 -34.20
N LEU A 7 14.42 16.17 -33.00
CA LEU A 7 15.85 16.26 -32.70
C LEU A 7 16.49 14.90 -32.35
N PHE A 8 15.74 14.04 -31.64
CA PHE A 8 16.29 12.83 -31.03
C PHE A 8 15.61 11.54 -31.52
N GLY A 9 14.63 11.63 -32.43
CA GLY A 9 13.85 10.48 -32.89
C GLY A 9 14.70 9.36 -33.49
N SER A 10 15.78 9.71 -34.20
CA SER A 10 16.73 8.73 -34.77
C SER A 10 17.55 7.97 -33.72
N LEU A 11 17.66 8.50 -32.51
CA LEU A 11 18.37 7.89 -31.39
C LEU A 11 17.46 7.03 -30.51
N LEU A 12 16.13 7.15 -30.65
CA LEU A 12 15.17 6.38 -29.87
C LEU A 12 15.12 4.92 -30.36
N MET A 13 15.25 3.99 -29.43
CA MET A 13 15.01 2.56 -29.67
C MET A 13 13.52 2.25 -29.50
N PHE A 14 12.92 2.68 -28.40
CA PHE A 14 11.49 2.56 -28.13
C PHE A 14 11.05 3.59 -27.08
N VAL A 15 9.73 3.82 -27.04
CA VAL A 15 9.08 4.72 -26.10
C VAL A 15 7.91 3.99 -25.49
N TYR A 16 7.74 4.10 -24.18
CA TYR A 16 6.57 3.57 -23.49
C TYR A 16 6.10 4.56 -22.43
N HIS A 17 4.85 4.45 -22.01
CA HIS A 17 4.29 5.25 -20.92
C HIS A 17 3.49 4.38 -19.97
N CYS A 18 3.55 4.71 -18.69
CA CYS A 18 2.88 3.95 -17.65
C CYS A 18 2.68 4.80 -16.39
N PHE A 19 1.88 4.27 -15.47
CA PHE A 19 1.87 4.76 -14.10
C PHE A 19 3.18 4.38 -13.41
N ASP A 20 3.82 5.32 -12.73
CA ASP A 20 5.00 5.03 -11.92
C ASP A 20 4.57 4.74 -10.47
N ARG A 21 4.28 5.78 -9.70
CA ARG A 21 3.81 5.66 -8.32
C ARG A 21 2.30 5.87 -8.22
N ILE A 22 1.60 4.90 -7.65
CA ILE A 22 0.18 5.01 -7.31
C ILE A 22 0.02 4.88 -5.79
N VAL A 23 -0.49 5.93 -5.14
CA VAL A 23 -0.78 5.97 -3.70
C VAL A 23 -2.27 6.02 -3.47
N ILE A 24 -2.79 5.06 -2.71
CA ILE A 24 -4.22 4.87 -2.48
C ILE A 24 -4.48 4.80 -0.99
N ASN A 25 -5.44 5.57 -0.49
CA ASN A 25 -5.92 5.45 0.88
C ASN A 25 -7.14 4.53 0.94
N GLY A 26 -7.21 3.70 1.98
CA GLY A 26 -8.35 2.83 2.28
C GLY A 26 -8.99 3.19 3.60
N TYR A 27 -10.27 3.55 3.58
CA TYR A 27 -11.02 3.96 4.76
C TYR A 27 -12.12 2.94 5.07
N LEU A 28 -12.17 2.45 6.31
CA LEU A 28 -13.31 1.66 6.78
C LEU A 28 -14.48 2.62 6.92
N SER A 29 -15.33 2.69 5.91
CA SER A 29 -16.38 3.72 5.82
C SER A 29 -17.26 3.69 7.07
N GLY A 30 -17.72 2.51 7.49
CA GLY A 30 -18.50 2.30 8.71
C GLY A 30 -17.78 2.61 10.04
N LEU A 31 -16.47 2.87 10.05
CA LEU A 31 -15.75 3.20 11.28
C LEU A 31 -15.08 4.57 11.24
N SER A 32 -15.13 5.26 10.10
CA SER A 32 -14.39 6.52 9.90
C SER A 32 -15.08 7.72 10.53
N ARG A 33 -16.38 7.63 10.83
CA ARG A 33 -17.14 8.68 11.52
C ARG A 33 -17.38 8.32 12.99
N PRO A 34 -17.29 9.27 13.93
CA PRO A 34 -17.52 8.99 15.35
C PRO A 34 -18.89 8.36 15.63
N GLU A 35 -19.95 8.81 14.98
CA GLU A 35 -21.32 8.32 15.18
C GLU A 35 -21.43 6.84 14.77
N GLN A 36 -20.79 6.49 13.65
CA GLN A 36 -20.77 5.12 13.17
C GLN A 36 -19.89 4.22 14.05
N ALA A 37 -18.75 4.73 14.53
CA ALA A 37 -17.97 4.02 15.54
C ALA A 37 -18.76 3.80 16.84
N VAL A 38 -19.58 4.77 17.26
CA VAL A 38 -20.48 4.62 18.42
C VAL A 38 -21.51 3.51 18.19
N SER A 39 -22.19 3.51 17.04
CA SER A 39 -23.13 2.44 16.64
C SER A 39 -22.42 1.08 16.60
N PHE A 40 -21.21 0.99 16.04
CA PHE A 40 -20.43 -0.24 16.02
C PHE A 40 -20.21 -0.83 17.42
N PHE A 41 -19.78 -0.02 18.39
CA PHE A 41 -19.56 -0.53 19.74
C PHE A 41 -20.87 -0.86 20.46
N ARG A 42 -21.91 -0.03 20.33
CA ARG A 42 -23.16 -0.21 21.10
C ARG A 42 -24.10 -1.24 20.50
N GLU A 43 -24.33 -1.17 19.19
CA GLU A 43 -25.34 -1.98 18.50
C GLU A 43 -24.74 -3.30 18.02
N VAL A 44 -23.51 -3.29 17.51
CA VAL A 44 -22.88 -4.51 16.95
C VAL A 44 -22.21 -5.32 18.04
N LEU A 45 -21.39 -4.68 18.88
CA LEU A 45 -20.61 -5.34 19.93
C LEU A 45 -21.30 -5.39 21.30
N HIS A 46 -22.42 -4.67 21.49
CA HIS A 46 -23.12 -4.54 22.77
C HIS A 46 -22.22 -4.09 23.93
N VAL A 47 -21.25 -3.20 23.63
CA VAL A 47 -20.40 -2.56 24.61
C VAL A 47 -21.06 -1.26 25.07
N PRO A 48 -21.50 -1.15 26.33
CA PRO A 48 -22.29 0.01 26.81
C PRO A 48 -21.47 1.30 26.88
N SER A 49 -20.20 1.20 27.28
CA SER A 49 -19.29 2.34 27.44
C SER A 49 -18.05 2.21 26.56
N ILE A 50 -17.85 3.15 25.64
CA ILE A 50 -16.71 3.17 24.71
C ILE A 50 -15.55 3.87 25.42
N THR A 51 -14.91 3.21 26.37
CA THR A 51 -13.75 3.76 27.08
C THR A 51 -12.48 3.72 26.22
N LYS A 52 -11.40 4.34 26.73
CA LYS A 52 -10.08 4.24 26.11
C LYS A 52 -9.60 2.78 26.05
N GLU A 53 -9.93 2.00 27.07
CA GLU A 53 -9.56 0.58 27.20
C GLU A 53 -10.26 -0.26 26.13
N VAL A 54 -11.54 0.00 25.85
CA VAL A 54 -12.28 -0.68 24.77
C VAL A 54 -11.65 -0.41 23.41
N LEU A 55 -11.31 0.84 23.11
CA LEU A 55 -10.61 1.18 21.86
C LEU A 55 -9.22 0.54 21.79
N ARG A 56 -8.49 0.53 22.93
CA ARG A 56 -7.15 -0.06 23.04
C ARG A 56 -7.19 -1.59 22.88
N GLN A 57 -8.25 -2.26 23.30
CA GLN A 57 -8.36 -3.72 23.15
C GLN A 57 -8.27 -4.13 21.68
N ARG A 58 -8.96 -3.41 20.79
CA ARG A 58 -8.91 -3.68 19.34
C ARG A 58 -7.51 -3.47 18.75
N THR A 59 -6.75 -2.50 19.29
CA THR A 59 -5.34 -2.35 18.96
C THR A 59 -4.51 -3.54 19.42
N THR A 60 -4.72 -4.00 20.65
CA THR A 60 -4.03 -5.17 21.19
C THR A 60 -4.34 -6.42 20.36
N ASP A 61 -5.61 -6.68 20.04
CA ASP A 61 -6.04 -7.83 19.25
C ASP A 61 -5.35 -7.84 17.88
N TYR A 62 -5.33 -6.68 17.20
CA TYR A 62 -4.71 -6.59 15.90
C TYR A 62 -3.19 -6.76 15.96
N ARG A 63 -2.51 -6.14 16.95
CA ARG A 63 -1.07 -6.31 17.14
C ARG A 63 -0.70 -7.76 17.43
N ASN A 64 -1.45 -8.43 18.30
CA ASN A 64 -1.24 -9.85 18.62
C ASN A 64 -1.41 -10.72 17.36
N TRP A 65 -2.42 -10.42 16.54
CA TRP A 65 -2.63 -11.10 15.27
C TRP A 65 -1.45 -10.89 14.31
N VAL A 66 -0.95 -9.67 14.14
CA VAL A 66 0.21 -9.38 13.27
C VAL A 66 1.48 -10.08 13.77
N GLU A 67 1.71 -10.10 15.08
CA GLU A 67 2.85 -10.81 15.65
C GLU A 67 2.75 -12.33 15.45
N ALA A 68 1.55 -12.90 15.59
CA ALA A 68 1.32 -14.31 15.29
C ALA A 68 1.51 -14.62 13.80
N PHE A 69 1.00 -13.76 12.91
CA PHE A 69 1.22 -13.87 11.47
C PHE A 69 2.72 -13.85 11.15
N ALA A 70 3.46 -12.87 11.67
CA ALA A 70 4.89 -12.74 11.43
C ALA A 70 5.66 -14.00 11.88
N ARG A 71 5.35 -14.54 13.07
CA ARG A 71 5.96 -15.79 13.56
C ARG A 71 5.64 -16.99 12.69
N ASN A 72 4.36 -17.18 12.32
CA ASN A 72 3.92 -18.34 11.55
C ASN A 72 4.44 -18.36 10.11
N HIS A 73 4.77 -17.19 9.57
CA HIS A 73 5.30 -17.02 8.21
C HIS A 73 6.80 -16.71 8.19
N GLU A 74 7.48 -16.75 9.34
CA GLU A 74 8.91 -16.43 9.49
C GLU A 74 9.29 -15.06 8.89
N VAL A 75 8.38 -14.10 9.00
CA VAL A 75 8.56 -12.74 8.47
C VAL A 75 9.20 -11.84 9.54
N PRO A 76 10.34 -11.19 9.25
CA PRO A 76 10.96 -10.27 10.19
C PRO A 76 10.07 -9.05 10.46
N ILE A 77 10.10 -8.59 11.72
CA ILE A 77 9.36 -7.42 12.15
C ILE A 77 10.27 -6.45 12.92
N GLU A 78 10.49 -5.27 12.33
CA GLU A 78 11.48 -4.31 12.82
C GLU A 78 10.90 -2.91 12.97
N TRP A 79 11.49 -2.09 13.85
CA TRP A 79 11.15 -0.68 13.96
C TRP A 79 11.78 0.14 12.84
N ALA A 80 11.06 1.15 12.36
CA ALA A 80 11.62 2.12 11.43
C ALA A 80 12.74 2.91 12.12
N GLU A 81 13.97 2.72 11.69
CA GLU A 81 15.12 3.47 12.16
C GLU A 81 15.22 4.83 11.47
N LYS A 82 15.68 5.84 12.21
CA LYS A 82 15.88 7.19 11.68
C LYS A 82 17.15 7.23 10.83
N GLY A 83 17.05 7.75 9.61
CA GLY A 83 18.20 7.90 8.71
C GLY A 83 18.52 6.68 7.85
N VAL A 84 17.82 5.56 8.05
CA VAL A 84 17.96 4.38 7.19
C VAL A 84 17.07 4.53 5.95
N ARG A 85 17.68 4.35 4.76
CA ARG A 85 16.93 4.21 3.51
C ARG A 85 16.20 2.87 3.53
N LYS A 86 14.92 2.92 3.91
CA LYS A 86 14.09 1.72 4.12
C LYS A 86 14.11 0.76 2.92
N GLU A 87 14.06 1.30 1.71
CA GLU A 87 14.08 0.51 0.46
C GLU A 87 15.38 -0.28 0.29
N GLU A 88 16.54 0.31 0.60
CA GLU A 88 17.83 -0.39 0.54
C GLU A 88 17.94 -1.46 1.62
N HIS A 89 17.48 -1.14 2.84
CA HIS A 89 17.46 -2.08 3.97
C HIS A 89 16.67 -3.34 3.61
N ILE A 90 15.45 -3.19 3.08
CA ILE A 90 14.56 -4.33 2.80
C ILE A 90 14.93 -5.12 1.53
N LEU A 91 15.77 -4.57 0.66
CA LEU A 91 16.06 -5.12 -0.67
C LEU A 91 16.59 -6.58 -0.64
N PRO A 92 17.44 -7.00 0.32
CA PRO A 92 17.88 -8.39 0.42
C PRO A 92 16.73 -9.40 0.57
N TRP A 93 15.67 -9.03 1.32
CA TRP A 93 14.50 -9.88 1.51
C TRP A 93 13.65 -9.99 0.24
N LEU A 94 13.46 -8.88 -0.47
CA LEU A 94 12.77 -8.89 -1.76
C LEU A 94 13.53 -9.77 -2.77
N ARG A 95 14.85 -9.58 -2.90
CA ARG A 95 15.70 -10.39 -3.78
C ARG A 95 15.67 -11.87 -3.42
N HIS A 96 15.56 -12.22 -2.15
CA HIS A 96 15.40 -13.61 -1.71
C HIS A 96 14.08 -14.22 -2.21
N MET A 97 12.98 -13.48 -2.11
CA MET A 97 11.68 -13.90 -2.63
C MET A 97 11.69 -14.07 -4.15
N GLU A 98 12.32 -13.13 -4.87
CA GLU A 98 12.47 -13.19 -6.33
C GLU A 98 13.25 -14.44 -6.77
N ARG A 99 14.39 -14.74 -6.13
CA ARG A 99 15.19 -15.94 -6.44
C ARG A 99 14.41 -17.24 -6.20
N LYS A 100 13.53 -17.27 -5.20
CA LYS A 100 12.67 -18.42 -4.90
C LYS A 100 11.39 -18.45 -5.74
N ASN A 101 11.15 -17.41 -6.54
CA ASN A 101 9.88 -17.14 -7.19
C ASN A 101 8.68 -17.24 -6.23
N ALA A 102 8.84 -16.75 -5.00
CA ALA A 102 7.83 -16.80 -3.95
C ALA A 102 7.06 -15.49 -3.84
N TYR A 103 5.78 -15.56 -3.49
CA TYR A 103 4.91 -14.40 -3.31
C TYR A 103 4.41 -14.34 -1.87
N GLY A 104 4.21 -13.14 -1.33
CA GLY A 104 3.86 -12.96 0.07
C GLY A 104 4.44 -11.72 0.73
N VAL A 105 4.19 -11.59 2.03
CA VAL A 105 4.85 -10.60 2.88
C VAL A 105 6.28 -11.06 3.12
N TYR A 106 7.25 -10.18 2.86
CA TYR A 106 8.66 -10.48 3.08
C TYR A 106 9.30 -9.66 4.20
N PHE A 107 8.66 -8.58 4.61
CA PHE A 107 9.13 -7.73 5.71
C PHE A 107 7.99 -6.93 6.32
N ILE A 108 8.02 -6.72 7.65
CA ILE A 108 7.08 -5.85 8.36
C ILE A 108 7.84 -4.76 9.11
N CYS A 109 7.53 -3.50 8.82
CA CYS A 109 8.11 -2.36 9.54
C CYS A 109 7.08 -1.72 10.49
N ARG A 110 7.51 -1.39 11.71
CA ARG A 110 6.73 -0.69 12.74
C ARG A 110 7.13 0.78 12.76
N SER A 111 6.15 1.68 12.79
CA SER A 111 6.41 3.12 12.93
C SER A 111 5.40 3.82 13.84
N MET A 112 5.82 4.87 14.53
CA MET A 112 4.93 5.71 15.34
C MET A 112 4.61 7.01 14.59
N GLU A 113 3.35 7.18 14.18
CA GLU A 113 2.92 8.30 13.35
C GLU A 113 1.73 9.04 13.95
N GLN A 114 1.59 10.32 13.62
CA GLN A 114 0.49 11.17 14.09
C GLN A 114 -0.63 11.22 13.06
N CYS A 115 -1.71 10.47 13.33
CA CYS A 115 -2.82 10.28 12.40
C CYS A 115 -4.19 10.59 13.04
N PRO A 116 -5.24 10.80 12.21
CA PRO A 116 -6.62 10.89 12.69
C PRO A 116 -7.01 9.65 13.50
N SER A 117 -7.76 9.89 14.56
CA SER A 117 -8.17 8.91 15.57
C SER A 117 -9.37 9.46 16.34
N PHE A 118 -9.83 8.74 17.35
CA PHE A 118 -10.90 9.17 18.24
C PHE A 118 -10.45 9.35 19.68
N ARG A 119 -11.02 10.35 20.34
CA ARG A 119 -10.93 10.58 21.78
C ARG A 119 -12.26 10.18 22.40
N SER A 120 -12.21 9.33 23.41
CA SER A 120 -13.35 9.09 24.29
C SER A 120 -13.23 9.95 25.55
N SER A 121 -14.28 10.68 25.89
CA SER A 121 -14.35 11.48 27.12
C SER A 121 -15.73 11.39 27.77
N LYS A 122 -15.78 11.59 29.10
CA LYS A 122 -17.04 11.80 29.81
C LYS A 122 -17.62 13.17 29.44
N PRO A 123 -18.95 13.33 29.40
CA PRO A 123 -19.57 14.64 29.29
C PRO A 123 -19.22 15.50 30.50
N LYS A 124 -19.27 16.83 30.33
CA LYS A 124 -19.00 17.79 31.41
C LYS A 124 -20.07 17.74 32.51
N TYR A 125 -21.33 17.46 32.13
CA TYR A 125 -22.47 17.38 33.03
C TYR A 125 -23.01 15.95 33.08
N PRO A 126 -23.62 15.51 34.19
CA PRO A 126 -24.24 14.20 34.27
C PRO A 126 -25.28 13.98 33.16
N THR A 127 -25.29 12.77 32.62
CA THR A 127 -26.30 12.30 31.67
C THR A 127 -27.08 11.16 32.31
N GLU A 128 -28.32 10.94 31.86
CA GLU A 128 -29.16 9.82 32.34
C GLU A 128 -28.46 8.47 32.25
N ASN A 129 -27.66 8.28 31.20
CA ASN A 129 -26.82 7.10 31.04
C ASN A 129 -25.42 7.34 31.67
N PRO A 130 -25.04 6.65 32.76
CA PRO A 130 -23.72 6.81 33.40
C PRO A 130 -22.54 6.29 32.54
N ASP A 131 -22.84 5.40 31.59
CA ASP A 131 -21.88 4.82 30.65
C ASP A 131 -21.70 5.64 29.38
N TYR A 132 -22.44 6.74 29.23
CA TYR A 132 -22.31 7.61 28.07
C TYR A 132 -20.91 8.22 27.98
N ARG A 133 -20.38 8.19 26.75
CA ARG A 133 -19.08 8.74 26.38
C ARG A 133 -19.24 9.51 25.09
N ILE A 134 -18.57 10.66 25.01
CA ILE A 134 -18.45 11.46 23.80
C ILE A 134 -17.23 10.92 23.05
N LEU A 135 -17.45 10.45 21.83
CA LEU A 135 -16.40 10.07 20.90
C LEU A 135 -16.18 11.22 19.92
N ALA A 136 -15.01 11.85 19.96
CA ALA A 136 -14.67 13.00 19.12
C ALA A 136 -13.46 12.71 18.23
N PRO A 137 -13.39 13.22 16.99
CA PRO A 137 -12.19 13.17 16.17
C PRO A 137 -11.02 13.87 16.87
N GLN A 138 -9.83 13.28 16.78
CA GLN A 138 -8.58 13.89 17.23
C GLN A 138 -7.42 13.43 16.35
N ARG A 139 -6.27 14.09 16.46
CA ARG A 139 -4.99 13.52 15.98
C ARG A 139 -4.23 12.94 17.16
N SER A 140 -3.78 11.71 17.04
CA SER A 140 -3.00 11.04 18.09
C SER A 140 -1.83 10.29 17.48
N ARG A 141 -0.79 10.06 18.28
CA ARG A 141 0.38 9.29 17.87
C ARG A 141 0.18 7.84 18.25
N PHE A 142 0.17 6.95 17.26
CA PHE A 142 0.01 5.51 17.48
C PHE A 142 0.81 4.71 16.43
N MET A 143 0.96 3.42 16.70
CA MET A 143 1.76 2.51 15.88
C MET A 143 1.05 2.21 14.56
N HIS A 144 1.83 2.11 13.50
CA HIS A 144 1.44 1.63 12.18
C HIS A 144 2.33 0.46 11.79
N TYR A 145 1.75 -0.49 11.05
CA TYR A 145 2.50 -1.53 10.36
C TYR A 145 2.61 -1.17 8.89
N TYR A 146 3.79 -1.37 8.32
CA TYR A 146 4.06 -1.36 6.89
C TYR A 146 4.40 -2.78 6.48
N PHE A 147 3.50 -3.42 5.77
CA PHE A 147 3.73 -4.71 5.15
C PHE A 147 4.37 -4.47 3.79
N TYR A 148 5.57 -5.02 3.61
CA TYR A 148 6.21 -5.07 2.30
C TYR A 148 5.91 -6.43 1.67
N ILE A 149 5.33 -6.37 0.48
CA ILE A 149 4.63 -7.48 -0.15
C ILE A 149 5.18 -7.67 -1.55
N ARG A 150 5.52 -8.90 -1.93
CA ARG A 150 5.69 -9.29 -3.33
C ARG A 150 4.38 -9.92 -3.79
N ASP A 151 3.55 -9.13 -4.46
CA ASP A 151 2.27 -9.57 -5.00
C ASP A 151 2.46 -10.29 -6.34
N GLU A 152 1.64 -11.31 -6.60
CA GLU A 152 1.71 -12.10 -7.83
C GLU A 152 1.25 -11.34 -9.09
N VAL A 153 0.44 -10.28 -8.92
CA VAL A 153 -0.10 -9.49 -10.02
C VAL A 153 0.58 -8.13 -10.08
N ALA A 154 0.57 -7.39 -8.96
CA ALA A 154 1.10 -6.04 -8.89
C ALA A 154 2.64 -5.98 -8.73
N GLY A 155 3.28 -7.10 -8.42
CA GLY A 155 4.70 -7.12 -8.03
C GLY A 155 4.92 -6.53 -6.63
N PRO A 156 6.11 -5.99 -6.34
CA PRO A 156 6.38 -5.31 -5.07
C PRO A 156 5.38 -4.17 -4.77
N MET A 157 4.74 -4.24 -3.60
CA MET A 157 3.83 -3.21 -3.10
C MET A 157 3.95 -3.05 -1.58
N ILE A 158 3.48 -1.91 -1.08
CA ILE A 158 3.50 -1.58 0.35
C ILE A 158 2.06 -1.41 0.82
N PHE A 159 1.72 -2.06 1.94
CA PHE A 159 0.47 -1.84 2.65
C PHE A 159 0.75 -1.30 4.06
N ARG A 160 0.45 -0.02 4.29
CA ARG A 160 0.45 0.61 5.61
C ARG A 160 -0.93 0.54 6.23
N VAL A 161 -0.99 0.22 7.52
CA VAL A 161 -2.24 0.28 8.29
C VAL A 161 -1.99 0.69 9.73
N GLY A 162 -2.84 1.60 10.20
CA GLY A 162 -2.84 2.05 11.59
C GLY A 162 -3.34 0.96 12.53
N THR A 163 -2.72 0.86 13.70
CA THR A 163 -3.12 -0.12 14.74
C THR A 163 -4.24 0.37 15.65
N PHE A 164 -4.64 1.64 15.53
CA PHE A 164 -5.71 2.24 16.32
C PHE A 164 -6.86 2.69 15.42
N PHE A 165 -8.06 2.82 15.99
CA PHE A 165 -9.24 3.29 15.25
C PHE A 165 -8.98 4.61 14.53
N PRO A 166 -9.45 4.77 13.28
CA PRO A 166 -10.31 3.86 12.52
C PRO A 166 -9.55 2.87 11.60
N PHE A 167 -8.30 2.52 11.94
CA PHE A 167 -7.44 1.61 11.17
C PHE A 167 -7.26 2.05 9.70
N GLN A 168 -6.96 3.34 9.50
CA GLN A 168 -6.73 3.89 8.16
C GLN A 168 -5.60 3.12 7.46
N ALA A 169 -5.83 2.81 6.18
CA ALA A 169 -4.89 2.12 5.33
C ALA A 169 -4.33 3.05 4.25
N THR A 170 -3.10 2.79 3.83
CA THR A 170 -2.47 3.41 2.64
C THR A 170 -1.71 2.33 1.88
N TYR A 171 -1.81 2.35 0.56
CA TYR A 171 -1.16 1.41 -0.34
C TYR A 171 -0.27 2.16 -1.31
N TRP A 172 0.92 1.62 -1.58
CA TRP A 172 1.81 2.08 -2.64
C TRP A 172 1.99 0.95 -3.64
N ILE A 173 1.71 1.25 -4.90
CA ILE A 173 1.87 0.35 -6.04
C ILE A 173 2.83 1.03 -7.02
N ASN A 174 3.72 0.24 -7.60
CA ASN A 174 4.62 0.66 -8.67
C ASN A 174 4.17 0.05 -10.00
N GLY A 175 3.87 0.86 -11.02
CA GLY A 175 3.41 0.33 -12.30
C GLY A 175 4.50 -0.33 -13.14
N HIS A 176 5.77 0.05 -12.99
CA HIS A 176 6.90 -0.69 -13.58
C HIS A 176 7.04 -2.10 -12.99
N SER A 177 6.73 -2.28 -11.70
CA SER A 177 6.66 -3.60 -11.07
C SER A 177 5.52 -4.45 -11.61
N PHE A 178 4.35 -3.84 -11.86
CA PHE A 178 3.23 -4.53 -12.51
C PHE A 178 3.59 -4.95 -13.94
N MET A 179 4.15 -4.04 -14.74
CA MET A 179 4.62 -4.35 -16.09
C MET A 179 5.62 -5.51 -16.09
N GLU A 180 6.52 -5.56 -15.13
CA GLU A 180 7.47 -6.66 -14.97
C GLU A 180 6.76 -8.02 -14.78
N GLN A 181 5.77 -8.09 -13.89
CA GLN A 181 4.98 -9.32 -13.70
C GLN A 181 4.24 -9.73 -14.97
N GLU A 182 3.68 -8.76 -15.70
CA GLU A 182 2.98 -9.01 -16.96
C GLU A 182 3.92 -9.52 -18.06
N LEU A 183 5.11 -8.96 -18.21
CA LEU A 183 6.11 -9.43 -19.17
C LEU A 183 6.62 -10.84 -18.82
N HIS A 184 6.87 -11.13 -17.54
CA HIS A 184 7.21 -12.48 -17.10
C HIS A 184 6.10 -13.48 -17.44
N ARG A 185 4.83 -13.10 -17.26
CA ARG A 185 3.66 -13.92 -17.59
C ARG A 185 3.52 -14.16 -19.09
N LEU A 186 3.82 -13.15 -19.90
CA LEU A 186 3.84 -13.23 -21.37
C LEU A 186 5.12 -13.89 -21.91
N LYS A 187 6.10 -14.17 -21.05
CA LYS A 187 7.44 -14.69 -21.41
C LYS A 187 8.18 -13.81 -22.41
N VAL A 188 8.01 -12.49 -22.31
CA VAL A 188 8.74 -11.51 -23.12
C VAL A 188 10.08 -11.21 -22.43
N PRO A 189 11.23 -11.49 -23.07
CA PRO A 189 12.52 -11.13 -22.50
C PRO A 189 12.71 -9.63 -22.41
N PHE A 190 13.27 -9.17 -21.30
CA PHE A 190 13.62 -7.78 -21.08
C PHE A 190 14.83 -7.64 -20.16
N ARG A 191 15.47 -6.48 -20.21
CA ARG A 191 16.50 -6.05 -19.26
C ARG A 191 16.07 -4.74 -18.63
N LYS A 192 16.12 -4.68 -17.31
CA LYS A 192 15.68 -3.55 -16.50
C LYS A 192 16.79 -3.14 -15.53
N ASP A 193 16.91 -1.83 -15.30
CA ASP A 193 17.74 -1.24 -14.25
C ASP A 193 16.88 -0.25 -13.45
N ASP A 194 16.70 -0.55 -12.17
CA ASP A 194 15.67 0.07 -11.33
C ASP A 194 14.30 0.13 -12.03
N ASN A 195 13.70 1.30 -12.28
CA ASN A 195 12.43 1.42 -13.01
C ASN A 195 12.59 1.42 -14.55
N ALA A 196 13.81 1.57 -15.08
CA ALA A 196 14.03 1.75 -16.51
C ALA A 196 14.13 0.41 -17.25
N PHE A 197 13.23 0.18 -18.22
CA PHE A 197 13.38 -0.93 -19.17
C PHE A 197 14.43 -0.56 -20.22
N LEU A 198 15.64 -1.09 -20.09
CA LEU A 198 16.80 -0.79 -20.95
C LEU A 198 16.74 -1.53 -22.30
N ALA A 199 16.14 -2.71 -22.32
CA ALA A 199 15.93 -3.50 -23.52
C ALA A 199 14.68 -4.36 -23.35
N VAL A 200 13.93 -4.56 -24.42
CA VAL A 200 12.77 -5.45 -24.48
C VAL A 200 12.69 -6.04 -25.89
N ASP A 201 12.41 -7.32 -26.00
CA ASP A 201 12.32 -8.00 -27.31
C ASP A 201 11.08 -7.55 -28.10
N ASP A 202 10.00 -7.22 -27.38
CA ASP A 202 8.74 -6.75 -27.95
C ASP A 202 8.27 -5.45 -27.25
N PRO A 203 8.59 -4.27 -27.83
CA PRO A 203 8.13 -2.99 -27.30
C PRO A 203 6.60 -2.79 -27.34
N GLU A 204 5.89 -3.45 -28.24
CA GLU A 204 4.43 -3.37 -28.29
C GLU A 204 3.83 -4.15 -27.11
N ALA A 205 4.37 -5.32 -26.80
CA ALA A 205 4.00 -6.07 -25.59
C ALA A 205 4.33 -5.30 -24.30
N LEU A 206 5.43 -4.54 -24.27
CA LEU A 206 5.74 -3.65 -23.14
C LEU A 206 4.65 -2.60 -22.92
N GLN A 207 4.20 -1.93 -23.98
CA GLN A 207 3.13 -0.94 -23.88
C GLN A 207 1.79 -1.60 -23.52
N ALA A 208 1.47 -2.74 -24.13
CA ALA A 208 0.26 -3.50 -23.80
C ALA A 208 0.24 -3.96 -22.33
N ALA A 209 1.40 -4.33 -21.77
CA ALA A 209 1.54 -4.65 -20.36
C ALA A 209 1.26 -3.43 -19.46
N ALA A 210 1.71 -2.23 -19.86
CA ALA A 210 1.37 -0.99 -19.14
C ALA A 210 -0.13 -0.67 -19.21
N ASP A 211 -0.73 -0.77 -20.40
CA ASP A 211 -2.13 -0.43 -20.65
C ASP A 211 -3.11 -1.39 -19.96
N ARG A 212 -2.65 -2.59 -19.61
CA ARG A 212 -3.45 -3.58 -18.89
C ARG A 212 -3.73 -3.17 -17.43
N LEU A 213 -2.95 -2.27 -16.84
CA LEU A 213 -3.13 -1.87 -15.45
C LEU A 213 -4.48 -1.14 -15.27
N SER A 214 -5.43 -1.81 -14.64
CA SER A 214 -6.79 -1.29 -14.47
C SER A 214 -7.14 -1.05 -13.00
N ALA A 215 -8.14 -0.19 -12.77
CA ALA A 215 -8.68 0.05 -11.44
C ALA A 215 -9.28 -1.22 -10.80
N GLU A 216 -9.80 -2.15 -11.60
CA GLU A 216 -10.33 -3.43 -11.13
C GLU A 216 -9.22 -4.34 -10.61
N ILE A 217 -8.12 -4.47 -11.37
CA ILE A 217 -6.94 -5.24 -10.94
C ILE A 217 -6.42 -4.69 -9.61
N ILE A 218 -6.22 -3.37 -9.55
CA ILE A 218 -5.74 -2.69 -8.35
C ILE A 218 -6.68 -2.99 -7.18
N ARG A 219 -7.99 -2.75 -7.35
CA ARG A 219 -9.00 -2.99 -6.31
C ARG A 219 -8.95 -4.43 -5.78
N ASN A 220 -8.91 -5.42 -6.67
CA ASN A 220 -8.87 -6.83 -6.29
C ASN A 220 -7.64 -7.14 -5.43
N ARG A 221 -6.46 -6.59 -5.77
CA ARG A 221 -5.25 -6.77 -4.95
C ARG A 221 -5.32 -6.03 -3.62
N LEU A 222 -5.88 -4.82 -3.59
CA LEU A 222 -6.08 -4.09 -2.34
C LEU A 222 -7.03 -4.83 -1.40
N GLU A 223 -8.14 -5.35 -1.91
CA GLU A 223 -9.13 -6.09 -1.13
C GLU A 223 -8.55 -7.40 -0.60
N TYR A 224 -7.81 -8.14 -1.44
CA TYR A 224 -7.10 -9.36 -1.04
C TYR A 224 -6.14 -9.09 0.13
N TRP A 225 -5.19 -8.16 -0.02
CA TRP A 225 -4.22 -7.88 1.05
C TRP A 225 -4.84 -7.25 2.28
N THR A 226 -5.93 -6.49 2.12
CA THR A 226 -6.70 -5.99 3.26
C THR A 226 -7.34 -7.12 4.05
N LEU A 227 -7.92 -8.10 3.36
CA LEU A 227 -8.51 -9.27 3.99
C LEU A 227 -7.43 -10.09 4.72
N VAL A 228 -6.29 -10.32 4.08
CA VAL A 228 -5.19 -11.10 4.62
C VAL A 228 -4.54 -10.41 5.80
N LEU A 229 -4.21 -9.11 5.72
CA LEU A 229 -3.33 -8.43 6.67
C LEU A 229 -4.00 -7.35 7.53
N GLY A 230 -5.20 -6.92 7.16
CA GLY A 230 -5.94 -5.89 7.90
C GLY A 230 -6.51 -6.39 9.24
N PRO A 231 -6.99 -5.46 10.10
CA PRO A 231 -7.68 -5.80 11.35
C PRO A 231 -8.81 -6.80 11.13
N LYS A 232 -8.92 -7.75 12.07
CA LYS A 232 -9.89 -8.84 11.95
C LYS A 232 -11.22 -8.45 12.57
N PHE A 233 -12.26 -8.67 11.77
CA PHE A 233 -13.63 -8.50 12.18
C PHE A 233 -14.37 -9.84 12.12
N SER A 234 -15.16 -10.13 13.15
CA SER A 234 -15.93 -11.36 13.23
C SER A 234 -16.98 -11.44 12.12
N LYS A 235 -17.50 -12.64 11.86
CA LYS A 235 -18.56 -12.84 10.86
C LYS A 235 -19.80 -12.01 11.19
N ARG A 236 -20.14 -11.93 12.49
CA ARG A 236 -21.23 -11.11 13.01
C ARG A 236 -21.01 -9.63 12.69
N GLU A 237 -19.84 -9.10 13.02
CA GLU A 237 -19.51 -7.69 12.79
C GLU A 237 -19.64 -7.30 11.31
N ARG A 238 -19.14 -8.15 10.41
CA ARG A 238 -19.19 -7.91 8.95
C ARG A 238 -20.60 -8.04 8.36
N MET A 239 -21.51 -8.79 8.99
CA MET A 239 -22.91 -8.86 8.55
C MET A 239 -23.75 -7.68 9.02
N THR A 240 -23.47 -7.14 10.22
CA THR A 240 -24.27 -6.06 10.80
C THR A 240 -23.86 -4.68 10.28
N MET A 241 -22.59 -4.49 9.92
CA MET A 241 -22.08 -3.22 9.45
C MET A 241 -21.18 -3.41 8.22
N ASN A 242 -21.24 -2.47 7.28
CA ASN A 242 -20.31 -2.43 6.16
C ASN A 242 -18.90 -2.08 6.64
N LEU A 243 -18.06 -3.10 6.80
CA LEU A 243 -16.65 -3.00 7.19
C LEU A 243 -15.71 -3.16 5.98
N ASN A 244 -16.20 -2.89 4.78
CA ASN A 244 -15.37 -2.80 3.58
C ASN A 244 -14.66 -1.45 3.53
N ARG A 245 -13.53 -1.42 2.81
CA ARG A 245 -12.78 -0.19 2.59
C ARG A 245 -13.31 0.57 1.38
N PHE A 246 -13.53 1.86 1.57
CA PHE A 246 -13.60 2.81 0.47
C PHE A 246 -12.17 3.21 0.09
N TYR A 247 -11.84 3.12 -1.20
CA TYR A 247 -10.51 3.44 -1.72
C TYR A 247 -10.51 4.78 -2.44
N ALA A 248 -9.53 5.62 -2.14
CA ALA A 248 -9.36 6.94 -2.74
C ALA A 248 -7.91 7.12 -3.24
N LEU A 249 -7.76 7.45 -4.53
CA LEU A 249 -6.46 7.86 -5.10
C LEU A 249 -6.01 9.15 -4.42
N THR A 250 -4.77 9.16 -3.95
CA THR A 250 -4.17 10.33 -3.25
C THR A 250 -3.05 10.94 -4.07
N GLN A 251 -2.25 10.10 -4.72
CA GLN A 251 -1.18 10.52 -5.61
C GLN A 251 -1.05 9.49 -6.74
N VAL A 252 -0.89 9.99 -7.96
CA VAL A 252 -0.64 9.19 -9.14
C VAL A 252 0.42 9.91 -9.96
N GLU A 253 1.53 9.24 -10.21
CA GLU A 253 2.58 9.70 -11.12
C GLU A 253 2.46 8.93 -12.42
N TYR A 254 2.51 9.64 -13.55
CA TYR A 254 2.48 9.06 -14.88
C TYR A 254 3.74 9.47 -15.63
N CYS A 255 4.48 8.49 -16.14
CA CYS A 255 5.75 8.72 -16.82
C CYS A 255 5.67 8.32 -18.29
N ARG A 256 6.48 9.02 -19.09
CA ARG A 256 6.77 8.66 -20.48
C ARG A 256 8.27 8.45 -20.59
N ASN A 257 8.67 7.25 -20.93
CA ASN A 257 10.04 6.78 -20.91
C ASN A 257 10.58 6.72 -22.34
N PHE A 258 11.76 7.27 -22.55
CA PHE A 258 12.44 7.34 -23.84
C PHE A 258 13.73 6.54 -23.74
N GLN A 259 13.79 5.40 -24.42
CA GLN A 259 14.98 4.57 -24.43
C GLN A 259 15.80 4.90 -25.67
N THR A 260 17.04 5.35 -25.46
CA THR A 260 17.95 5.76 -26.53
C THR A 260 19.06 4.74 -26.74
N LYS A 261 19.57 4.65 -27.96
CA LYS A 261 20.83 3.97 -28.24
C LYS A 261 21.94 4.67 -27.44
N LEU A 262 22.87 3.91 -26.86
CA LEU A 262 24.13 4.49 -26.39
C LEU A 262 24.82 5.12 -27.62
N PRO A 263 25.25 6.39 -27.55
CA PRO A 263 26.01 6.97 -28.64
C PRO A 263 27.29 6.15 -28.82
N ASP A 264 27.64 5.86 -30.07
CA ASP A 264 28.97 5.37 -30.41
C ASP A 264 29.98 6.39 -29.85
N PRO A 265 30.96 6.00 -29.00
CA PRO A 265 31.95 6.92 -28.45
C PRO A 265 32.65 7.77 -29.52
N GLN A 266 32.70 7.30 -30.77
CA GLN A 266 33.29 8.02 -31.90
C GLN A 266 32.39 9.08 -32.53
N ASN A 267 31.07 9.07 -32.25
CA ASN A 267 30.07 9.96 -32.84
C ASN A 267 29.37 10.87 -31.82
N LEU A 268 29.96 11.09 -30.64
CA LEU A 268 29.48 12.14 -29.74
C LEU A 268 29.71 13.51 -30.40
N PRO A 269 28.66 14.29 -30.71
CA PRO A 269 28.86 15.66 -31.15
C PRO A 269 29.56 16.40 -30.02
N THR A 270 30.72 16.99 -30.32
CA THR A 270 31.42 17.89 -29.44
C THR A 270 30.48 19.06 -29.14
N LEU A 271 29.81 19.01 -27.99
CA LEU A 271 29.04 20.14 -27.49
C LEU A 271 30.05 21.19 -27.01
N LEU A 272 30.29 22.18 -27.88
CA LEU A 272 30.86 23.48 -27.54
C LEU A 272 29.76 24.37 -26.93
#